data_AF-A0A2W1JAY3-F1
#
_entry.id   AF-A0A2W1JAY3-F1
#
_cell.length_a   1.000
_cell.length_b   1.000
_cell.length_c   1.000
_cell.angle_alpha   90.00
_cell.angle_beta   90.00
_cell.angle_gamma   90.00
#
_symmetry.space_group_name_H-M   'P 1'
#
loop_
_entity.id
_entity.type
_entity.pdbx_description
1 polymer ?
#
loop_
_entity_poly.entity_id
_entity_poly.type
_entity_poly.pdbx_seq_one_letter_code
_entity_poly.pdbx_strand_id
1 'polypeptide(L)'
;MVFDNQSVQDKSAVAALLHSQMNLSYSDLRDNSQLSRNRYLVKTYVIEFTPGENSSITDLNEDKIETLFSFKSKKQEHHPVIQTTGDRSLYVLRWKYNDNDIEAYLDISPVQNDCRFWFLDSVSKADVLDIVIKKIINQSTELDRIWIWPSLLKEFTQKGQLRGFDLTYDYRKFETQENISQAEYRAEVEDPPRQVNTRPVEEECESTVKELKQYLTLSARGGGEVSDALHELFQTDSLQEKVVPSKISIKYRGEENSIQRVSQSNFAIETIQYDGKFVVKGTSVLLHKELVNEIRSRYSTKIRDIEKRHIIKIIGKEDKITDAVGEPLYFNFESKPIENLIDFCKVVFSGKDPFFLWGVPREVDDGLIVHSIDLKTGSKMNFQIYRDVVSLSLELGSCGNSVVRFFTNIQQSFSCRITAEDADGVSVF
;
A
#
# COMPACT_ATOMS: atom_id res chain seq x y z
N MET A 1 14.23 -6.72 27.61
CA MET A 1 13.89 -5.59 28.50
C MET A 1 12.40 -5.59 28.66
N VAL A 2 11.91 -5.81 29.88
CA VAL A 2 10.50 -5.56 30.21
C VAL A 2 10.44 -4.04 30.38
N PHE A 3 9.80 -3.34 29.44
CA PHE A 3 9.55 -1.92 29.62
C PHE A 3 8.67 -1.77 30.87
N ASP A 4 9.18 -1.05 31.86
CA ASP A 4 8.42 -0.73 33.07
C ASP A 4 7.19 0.06 32.62
N ASN A 5 6.00 -0.49 32.90
CA ASN A 5 4.70 -0.05 32.38
C ASN A 5 4.32 1.32 32.98
N GLN A 6 4.99 2.39 32.55
CA GLN A 6 4.34 3.69 32.60
C GLN A 6 3.19 3.64 31.61
N SER A 7 1.98 3.52 32.14
CA SER A 7 0.76 3.52 31.35
C SER A 7 0.71 4.81 30.53
N VAL A 8 0.75 4.67 29.20
CA VAL A 8 0.55 5.78 28.28
C VAL A 8 -0.79 6.45 28.58
N GLN A 9 -0.75 7.72 28.96
CA GLN A 9 -1.93 8.49 29.38
C GLN A 9 -2.50 9.39 28.28
N ASP A 10 -1.68 9.79 27.31
CA ASP A 10 -2.04 10.76 26.27
C ASP A 10 -1.10 10.64 25.07
N LYS A 11 -1.37 11.44 24.02
CA LYS A 11 -0.55 11.47 22.81
C LYS A 11 0.87 12.00 23.03
N SER A 12 1.06 12.86 24.03
CA SER A 12 2.39 13.36 24.39
C SER A 12 3.26 12.23 24.92
N ALA A 13 2.69 11.35 25.75
CA ALA A 13 3.34 10.15 26.26
C ALA A 13 3.68 9.17 25.13
N VAL A 14 2.77 8.95 24.15
CA VAL A 14 3.07 8.17 22.94
C VAL A 14 4.24 8.80 22.19
N ALA A 15 4.19 10.09 21.90
CA ALA A 15 5.25 10.78 21.17
C ALA A 15 6.60 10.68 21.89
N ALA A 16 6.64 10.83 23.22
CA ALA A 16 7.84 10.67 24.02
C ALA A 16 8.41 9.25 23.95
N LEU A 17 7.54 8.22 24.02
CA LEU A 17 7.93 6.83 23.86
C LEU A 17 8.52 6.55 22.48
N LEU A 18 7.83 6.96 21.41
CA LEU A 18 8.31 6.79 20.04
C LEU A 18 9.64 7.53 19.82
N HIS A 19 9.76 8.75 20.34
CA HIS A 19 11.00 9.54 20.28
C HIS A 19 12.18 8.81 20.95
N SER A 20 11.96 8.28 22.16
CA SER A 20 12.96 7.51 22.88
C SER A 20 13.39 6.27 22.06
N GLN A 21 12.43 5.52 21.54
CA GLN A 21 12.72 4.32 20.75
C GLN A 21 13.44 4.63 19.43
N MET A 22 13.10 5.75 18.76
CA MET A 22 13.79 6.22 17.57
C MET A 22 15.25 6.55 17.84
N ASN A 23 15.54 7.27 18.93
CA ASN A 23 16.88 7.65 19.34
C ASN A 23 17.73 6.42 19.70
N LEU A 24 17.17 5.49 20.47
CA LEU A 24 17.83 4.23 20.82
C LEU A 24 18.19 3.44 19.55
N SER A 25 17.19 3.21 18.69
CA SER A 25 17.37 2.46 17.44
C SER A 25 18.40 3.08 16.50
N TYR A 26 18.50 4.42 16.49
CA TYR A 26 19.49 5.14 15.70
C TYR A 26 20.89 5.07 16.31
N SER A 27 21.02 5.25 17.62
CA SER A 27 22.30 5.15 18.33
C SER A 27 22.91 3.76 18.15
N ASP A 28 22.09 2.72 18.29
CA ASP A 28 22.51 1.33 18.06
C ASP A 28 23.03 1.08 16.64
N LEU A 29 22.46 1.76 15.63
CA LEU A 29 22.93 1.64 14.24
C LEU A 29 24.27 2.31 14.02
N ARG A 30 24.42 3.53 14.58
CA ARG A 30 25.65 4.29 14.47
C ARG A 30 26.80 3.55 15.14
N ASP A 31 26.54 2.97 16.31
CA ASP A 31 27.59 2.45 17.17
C ASP A 31 27.97 1.00 16.79
N ASN A 32 27.02 0.17 16.34
CA ASN A 32 27.27 -1.26 16.09
C ASN A 32 27.41 -1.65 14.60
N SER A 33 27.15 -0.74 13.65
CA SER A 33 27.14 -0.99 12.18
C SER A 33 26.33 -2.21 11.69
N GLN A 34 25.62 -2.90 12.58
CA GLN A 34 24.84 -4.09 12.28
C GLN A 34 23.36 -3.79 12.44
N LEU A 35 22.60 -3.94 11.36
CA LEU A 35 21.14 -4.10 11.43
C LEU A 35 20.84 -5.48 12.02
N SER A 36 20.93 -5.65 13.34
CA SER A 36 20.52 -6.88 14.02
C SER A 36 19.07 -7.25 13.64
N ARG A 37 18.84 -8.51 13.25
CA ARG A 37 17.58 -9.06 12.69
C ARG A 37 16.37 -9.05 13.64
N ASN A 38 16.45 -8.43 14.82
CA ASN A 38 15.48 -8.62 15.92
C ASN A 38 15.00 -7.29 16.52
N ARG A 39 14.83 -6.24 15.68
CA ARG A 39 14.71 -4.85 16.15
C ARG A 39 13.28 -4.42 16.45
N TYR A 40 13.14 -3.80 17.62
CA TYR A 40 12.05 -2.93 18.03
C TYR A 40 12.23 -1.58 17.32
N LEU A 41 11.79 -1.48 16.07
CA LEU A 41 11.75 -0.19 15.36
C LEU A 41 10.39 0.45 15.57
N VAL A 42 10.35 1.78 15.58
CA VAL A 42 9.08 2.48 15.51
C VAL A 42 8.45 2.21 14.15
N LYS A 43 7.21 1.75 14.20
CA LYS A 43 6.36 1.51 13.03
C LYS A 43 5.09 2.31 13.17
N THR A 44 4.63 2.82 12.03
CA THR A 44 3.32 3.47 11.93
C THR A 44 2.61 2.91 10.72
N TYR A 45 1.35 2.55 10.89
CA TYR A 45 0.47 2.18 9.78
C TYR A 45 -0.59 3.26 9.64
N VAL A 46 -0.86 3.66 8.40
CA VAL A 46 -2.04 4.46 8.09
C VAL A 46 -3.12 3.49 7.61
N ILE A 47 -4.20 3.40 8.38
CA ILE A 47 -5.30 2.47 8.15
C ILE A 47 -6.51 3.30 7.77
N GLU A 48 -7.21 2.91 6.71
CA GLU A 48 -8.52 3.45 6.40
C GLU A 48 -9.59 2.63 7.13
N PHE A 49 -10.49 3.32 7.81
CA PHE A 49 -11.73 2.80 8.35
C PHE A 49 -12.90 3.28 7.50
N THR A 50 -13.61 2.32 6.92
CA THR A 50 -14.89 2.54 6.24
C THR A 50 -15.98 1.89 7.08
N PRO A 51 -16.85 2.67 7.76
CA PRO A 51 -17.92 2.08 8.53
C PRO A 51 -18.88 1.30 7.60
N GLY A 52 -19.35 0.14 8.05
CA GLY A 52 -20.37 -0.62 7.34
C GLY A 52 -21.71 0.12 7.27
N GLU A 53 -22.64 -0.33 6.40
CA GLU A 53 -23.93 0.34 6.09
C GLU A 53 -24.78 0.73 7.33
N ASN A 54 -24.64 -0.01 8.43
CA ASN A 54 -25.41 0.21 9.67
C ASN A 54 -24.60 0.83 10.81
N SER A 55 -23.39 1.34 10.54
CA SER A 55 -22.53 1.94 11.54
C SER A 55 -22.15 3.37 11.16
N SER A 56 -22.11 4.25 12.15
CA SER A 56 -21.53 5.58 11.99
C SER A 56 -20.14 5.62 12.58
N ILE A 57 -19.31 6.52 12.08
CA ILE A 57 -18.00 6.83 12.67
C ILE A 57 -18.13 7.38 14.10
N THR A 58 -19.31 7.88 14.47
CA THR A 58 -19.64 8.32 15.83
C THR A 58 -19.88 7.19 16.81
N ASP A 59 -20.05 5.96 16.33
CA ASP A 59 -20.40 4.79 17.14
C ASP A 59 -19.16 4.03 17.62
N LEU A 60 -17.96 4.59 17.41
CA LEU A 60 -16.71 4.00 17.84
C LEU A 60 -16.61 4.02 19.37
N ASN A 61 -16.72 2.84 19.97
CA ASN A 61 -16.46 2.57 21.37
C ASN A 61 -15.40 1.47 21.52
N GLU A 62 -15.05 1.14 22.76
CA GLU A 62 -14.04 0.11 23.06
C GLU A 62 -14.39 -1.25 22.43
N ASP A 63 -15.64 -1.70 22.56
CA ASP A 63 -16.12 -2.98 22.00
C ASP A 63 -16.01 -3.04 20.47
N LYS A 64 -16.34 -1.93 19.79
CA LYS A 64 -16.23 -1.83 18.33
C LYS A 64 -14.77 -1.85 17.90
N ILE A 65 -13.89 -1.13 18.61
CA ILE A 65 -12.45 -1.15 18.33
C ILE A 65 -11.88 -2.55 18.59
N GLU A 66 -12.26 -3.20 19.69
CA GLU A 66 -11.88 -4.58 19.98
C GLU A 66 -12.26 -5.48 18.79
N THR A 67 -13.53 -5.45 18.39
CA THR A 67 -14.06 -6.25 17.27
C THR A 67 -13.31 -5.97 15.95
N LEU A 68 -13.08 -4.70 15.62
CA LEU A 68 -12.38 -4.30 14.39
C LEU A 68 -10.94 -4.82 14.34
N PHE A 69 -10.29 -4.90 15.49
CA PHE A 69 -8.88 -5.28 15.63
C PHE A 69 -8.68 -6.72 16.12
N SER A 70 -9.76 -7.49 16.20
CA SER A 70 -9.73 -8.93 16.42
C SER A 70 -9.44 -9.68 15.14
N PHE A 71 -8.77 -10.83 15.27
CA PHE A 71 -8.46 -11.67 14.12
C PHE A 71 -8.37 -13.15 14.49
N LYS A 72 -8.60 -14.01 13.50
CA LYS A 72 -8.52 -15.46 13.64
C LYS A 72 -7.18 -15.99 13.11
N SER A 73 -6.56 -16.86 13.90
CA SER A 73 -5.48 -17.77 13.50
C SER A 73 -6.02 -19.20 13.42
N LYS A 74 -5.23 -20.17 12.92
CA LYS A 74 -5.70 -21.53 12.56
C LYS A 74 -6.51 -22.26 13.64
N LYS A 75 -6.37 -21.89 14.92
CA LYS A 75 -7.09 -22.53 16.04
C LYS A 75 -7.58 -21.56 17.12
N GLN A 76 -7.35 -20.26 16.98
CA GLN A 76 -7.58 -19.30 18.04
C GLN A 76 -8.03 -17.96 17.47
N GLU A 77 -9.01 -17.36 18.12
CA GLU A 77 -9.35 -15.95 17.91
C GLU A 77 -8.55 -15.10 18.90
N HIS A 78 -7.98 -14.02 18.39
CA HIS A 78 -7.17 -13.09 19.14
C HIS A 78 -7.92 -11.77 19.21
N HIS A 79 -8.27 -11.38 20.43
CA HIS A 79 -8.90 -10.10 20.73
C HIS A 79 -7.89 -9.19 21.43
N PRO A 80 -7.77 -7.92 21.03
CA PRO A 80 -6.94 -6.98 21.76
C PRO A 80 -7.60 -6.62 23.10
N VAL A 81 -6.79 -6.51 24.15
CA VAL A 81 -7.20 -5.75 25.34
C VAL A 81 -7.11 -4.27 24.99
N ILE A 82 -8.25 -3.57 25.05
CA ILE A 82 -8.34 -2.14 24.81
C ILE A 82 -8.16 -1.40 26.14
N GLN A 83 -7.31 -0.38 26.13
CA GLN A 83 -7.17 0.58 27.21
C GLN A 83 -7.41 1.99 26.67
N THR A 84 -8.37 2.70 27.26
CA THR A 84 -8.59 4.12 27.00
C THR A 84 -7.54 5.00 27.68
N THR A 85 -7.36 6.20 27.12
CA THR A 85 -6.40 7.20 27.60
C THR A 85 -7.14 8.49 27.98
N GLY A 86 -6.42 9.47 28.53
CA GLY A 86 -6.96 10.81 28.75
C GLY A 86 -7.38 11.51 27.44
N ASP A 87 -6.79 11.10 26.31
CA ASP A 87 -7.18 11.54 24.97
C ASP A 87 -8.28 10.65 24.39
N ARG A 88 -9.47 11.22 24.15
CA ARG A 88 -10.64 10.50 23.60
C ARG A 88 -10.44 9.89 22.21
N SER A 89 -9.40 10.31 21.51
CA SER A 89 -9.05 9.83 20.17
C SER A 89 -7.90 8.83 20.18
N LEU A 90 -7.40 8.45 21.36
CA LEU A 90 -6.24 7.57 21.51
C LEU A 90 -6.60 6.34 22.35
N TYR A 91 -6.29 5.17 21.78
CA TYR A 91 -6.47 3.87 22.42
C TYR A 91 -5.15 3.10 22.45
N VAL A 92 -4.93 2.31 23.49
CA VAL A 92 -3.82 1.35 23.57
C VAL A 92 -4.40 -0.04 23.35
N LEU A 93 -3.86 -0.75 22.36
CA LEU A 93 -4.29 -2.09 21.98
C LEU A 93 -3.19 -3.09 22.35
N ARG A 94 -3.54 -4.14 23.08
CA ARG A 94 -2.60 -5.20 23.47
C ARG A 94 -3.06 -6.58 23.04
N TRP A 95 -2.22 -7.30 22.30
CA TRP A 95 -2.46 -8.69 21.93
C TRP A 95 -1.39 -9.61 22.52
N LYS A 96 -1.76 -10.88 22.70
CA LYS A 96 -0.81 -12.00 22.80
C LYS A 96 -0.88 -12.84 21.53
N TYR A 97 0.27 -13.00 20.86
CA TYR A 97 0.37 -13.80 19.64
C TYR A 97 1.70 -14.56 19.57
N ASN A 98 1.65 -15.89 19.50
CA ASN A 98 2.83 -16.77 19.48
C ASN A 98 3.87 -16.41 20.56
N ASP A 99 3.45 -16.30 21.82
CA ASP A 99 4.30 -15.93 22.97
C ASP A 99 4.92 -14.52 22.93
N ASN A 100 4.47 -13.66 22.00
CA ASN A 100 4.87 -12.27 21.94
C ASN A 100 3.73 -11.39 22.45
N ASP A 101 4.07 -10.47 23.35
CA ASP A 101 3.22 -9.33 23.69
C ASP A 101 3.36 -8.27 22.60
N ILE A 102 2.24 -7.82 22.06
CA ILE A 102 2.18 -6.78 21.04
C ILE A 102 1.39 -5.63 21.63
N GLU A 103 1.98 -4.46 21.65
CA GLU A 103 1.33 -3.21 22.01
C GLU A 103 1.32 -2.27 20.81
N ALA A 104 0.18 -1.64 20.54
CA ALA A 104 0.03 -0.60 19.53
C ALA A 104 -0.82 0.56 20.07
N TYR A 105 -0.61 1.75 19.53
CA TYR A 105 -1.29 2.98 19.89
C TYR A 105 -2.11 3.45 18.70
N LEU A 106 -3.44 3.41 18.83
CA LEU A 106 -4.38 3.79 17.78
C LEU A 106 -4.82 5.23 18.01
N ASP A 107 -4.43 6.13 17.10
CA ASP A 107 -4.93 7.50 17.05
C ASP A 107 -5.97 7.62 15.92
N ILE A 108 -7.24 7.80 16.32
CA ILE A 108 -8.38 7.96 15.41
C ILE A 108 -8.71 9.43 15.12
N SER A 109 -7.77 10.34 15.35
CA SER A 109 -8.02 11.78 15.16
C SER A 109 -8.26 12.14 13.70
N PRO A 110 -9.26 13.00 13.44
CA PRO A 110 -9.59 13.42 12.09
C PRO A 110 -8.43 14.18 11.43
N VAL A 111 -8.34 14.04 10.12
CA VAL A 111 -7.50 14.86 9.24
C VAL A 111 -8.40 15.68 8.33
N GLN A 112 -8.35 17.01 8.42
CA GLN A 112 -9.20 17.90 7.59
C GLN A 112 -10.70 17.52 7.61
N ASN A 113 -11.23 17.21 8.79
CA ASN A 113 -12.61 16.71 9.03
C ASN A 113 -12.93 15.32 8.45
N ASP A 114 -11.92 14.57 8.00
CA ASP A 114 -12.06 13.17 7.60
C ASP A 114 -11.58 12.25 8.74
N CYS A 115 -12.50 11.47 9.30
CA CYS A 115 -12.23 10.57 10.41
C CYS A 115 -11.80 9.16 9.94
N ARG A 116 -11.72 8.89 8.63
CA ARG A 116 -11.46 7.54 8.11
C ARG A 116 -10.01 7.09 8.26
N PHE A 117 -9.04 8.01 8.29
CA PHE A 117 -7.63 7.65 8.22
C PHE A 117 -6.95 7.71 9.58
N TRP A 118 -6.75 6.53 10.17
CA TRP A 118 -6.19 6.34 11.51
C TRP A 118 -4.70 6.07 11.48
N PHE A 119 -4.01 6.40 12.57
CA PHE A 119 -2.64 5.97 12.81
C PHE A 119 -2.62 4.81 13.79
N LEU A 120 -1.83 3.80 13.47
CA LEU A 120 -1.49 2.73 14.40
C LEU A 120 0.02 2.72 14.59
N ASP A 121 0.49 3.29 15.69
CA ASP A 121 1.91 3.30 16.05
C ASP A 121 2.27 2.07 16.89
N SER A 122 3.51 1.61 16.80
CA SER A 122 4.01 0.55 17.66
C SER A 122 5.53 0.56 17.75
N VAL A 123 6.03 0.13 18.91
CA VAL A 123 7.44 -0.20 19.13
C VAL A 123 7.68 -1.71 19.20
N SER A 124 6.65 -2.53 19.03
CA SER A 124 6.70 -3.99 19.18
C SER A 124 7.58 -4.66 18.13
N LYS A 125 7.95 -5.93 18.37
CA LYS A 125 8.79 -6.71 17.44
C LYS A 125 8.21 -6.73 16.03
N ALA A 126 9.05 -6.33 15.08
CA ALA A 126 8.63 -6.00 13.72
C ALA A 126 7.87 -7.13 13.00
N ASP A 127 8.46 -8.31 12.90
CA ASP A 127 7.92 -9.40 12.07
C ASP A 127 6.57 -9.90 12.59
N VAL A 128 6.40 -9.91 13.92
CA VAL A 128 5.17 -10.37 14.56
C VAL A 128 4.05 -9.36 14.35
N LEU A 129 4.34 -8.07 14.54
CA LEU A 129 3.37 -6.99 14.33
C LEU A 129 2.87 -6.97 12.87
N ASP A 130 3.77 -7.09 11.89
CA ASP A 130 3.40 -7.09 10.46
C ASP A 130 2.39 -8.20 10.14
N ILE A 131 2.60 -9.40 10.69
CA ILE A 131 1.71 -10.55 10.52
C ILE A 131 0.34 -10.27 11.14
N VAL A 132 0.31 -9.70 12.34
CA VAL A 132 -0.94 -9.38 13.05
C VAL A 132 -1.74 -8.31 12.31
N ILE A 133 -1.11 -7.19 11.93
CA ILE A 133 -1.79 -6.12 11.19
C ILE A 133 -2.29 -6.63 9.83
N LYS A 134 -1.47 -7.44 9.12
CA LYS A 134 -1.91 -8.06 7.87
C LYS A 134 -3.14 -8.95 8.07
N LYS A 135 -3.21 -9.73 9.15
CA LYS A 135 -4.38 -10.58 9.45
C LYS A 135 -5.62 -9.78 9.76
N ILE A 136 -5.50 -8.76 10.61
CA ILE A 136 -6.60 -7.85 10.99
C ILE A 136 -7.19 -7.23 9.72
N ILE A 137 -6.36 -6.56 8.93
CA ILE A 137 -6.82 -5.89 7.70
C ILE A 137 -7.38 -6.90 6.70
N ASN A 138 -6.73 -8.05 6.50
CA ASN A 138 -7.19 -9.03 5.51
C ASN A 138 -8.55 -9.65 5.86
N GLN A 139 -8.89 -9.75 7.15
CA GLN A 139 -10.14 -10.36 7.63
C GLN A 139 -11.26 -9.34 7.87
N SER A 140 -10.93 -8.05 7.97
CA SER A 140 -11.90 -6.99 8.13
C SER A 140 -12.52 -6.56 6.80
N THR A 141 -13.80 -6.19 6.85
CA THR A 141 -14.57 -5.50 5.79
C THR A 141 -14.80 -4.03 6.12
N GLU A 142 -14.13 -3.52 7.15
CA GLU A 142 -14.23 -2.13 7.58
C GLU A 142 -12.84 -1.48 7.68
N LEU A 143 -11.77 -2.28 7.65
CA LEU A 143 -10.39 -1.80 7.67
C LEU A 143 -9.70 -2.15 6.36
N ASP A 144 -9.04 -1.15 5.77
CA ASP A 144 -8.10 -1.35 4.67
C ASP A 144 -6.80 -0.57 4.91
N ARG A 145 -5.77 -0.88 4.12
CA ARG A 145 -4.58 -0.05 4.01
C ARG A 145 -4.88 1.14 3.11
N ILE A 146 -4.11 2.20 3.28
CA ILE A 146 -3.93 3.16 2.19
C ILE A 146 -2.99 2.56 1.13
N TRP A 147 -3.15 2.97 -0.12
CA TRP A 147 -2.36 2.51 -1.26
C TRP A 147 -1.67 3.73 -1.89
N ILE A 148 -0.49 4.09 -1.37
CA ILE A 148 0.32 5.20 -1.90
C ILE A 148 0.74 4.84 -3.32
N TRP A 149 0.15 5.53 -4.29
CA TRP A 149 0.41 5.26 -5.69
C TRP A 149 1.84 5.66 -6.08
N PRO A 150 2.44 5.02 -7.09
CA PRO A 150 3.84 5.20 -7.47
C PRO A 150 4.30 6.65 -7.70
N SER A 151 3.50 7.51 -8.36
CA SER A 151 3.89 8.91 -8.56
C SER A 151 3.96 9.67 -7.23
N LEU A 152 2.99 9.48 -6.33
CA LEU A 152 3.03 10.05 -4.99
C LEU A 152 4.26 9.57 -4.21
N LEU A 153 4.55 8.27 -4.23
CA LEU A 153 5.72 7.73 -3.54
C LEU A 153 7.02 8.32 -4.12
N LYS A 154 7.10 8.50 -5.44
CA LYS A 154 8.22 9.15 -6.13
C LYS A 154 8.36 10.61 -5.71
N GLU A 155 7.28 11.38 -5.60
CA GLU A 155 7.34 12.78 -5.12
C GLU A 155 7.95 12.87 -3.72
N PHE A 156 7.61 11.95 -2.82
CA PHE A 156 8.17 11.94 -1.47
C PHE A 156 9.68 11.64 -1.42
N THR A 157 10.28 11.12 -2.50
CA THR A 157 11.75 11.02 -2.60
C THR A 157 12.43 12.39 -2.60
N GLN A 158 11.72 13.45 -3.03
CA GLN A 158 12.23 14.81 -3.14
C GLN A 158 12.15 15.59 -1.82
N LYS A 159 11.40 15.10 -0.83
CA LYS A 159 11.22 15.75 0.47
C LYS A 159 12.44 15.68 1.38
N GLY A 160 13.42 14.84 1.06
CA GLY A 160 14.61 14.69 1.86
C GLY A 160 15.74 14.03 1.06
N GLN A 161 16.81 13.66 1.76
CA GLN A 161 17.91 12.96 1.10
C GLN A 161 17.54 11.49 0.92
N LEU A 162 17.43 11.01 -0.32
CA LEU A 162 17.19 9.60 -0.61
C LEU A 162 18.32 8.73 -0.01
N ARG A 163 17.91 7.66 0.66
CA ARG A 163 18.78 6.67 1.33
C ARG A 163 18.60 5.26 0.77
N GLY A 164 17.54 5.02 0.02
CA GLY A 164 17.24 3.73 -0.54
C GLY A 164 15.88 3.69 -1.20
N PHE A 165 15.66 2.66 -1.99
CA PHE A 165 14.36 2.35 -2.56
C PHE A 165 14.25 0.84 -2.79
N ASP A 166 13.03 0.34 -2.85
CA ASP A 166 12.70 -0.97 -3.39
C ASP A 166 11.75 -0.77 -4.58
N LEU A 167 12.07 -1.43 -5.69
CA LEU A 167 11.22 -1.57 -6.86
C LEU A 167 10.63 -2.97 -6.84
N THR A 168 9.35 -3.09 -7.14
CA THR A 168 8.69 -4.40 -7.21
C THR A 168 7.77 -4.44 -8.42
N TYR A 169 7.86 -5.53 -9.17
CA TYR A 169 7.02 -5.82 -10.30
C TYR A 169 6.77 -7.32 -10.36
N ASP A 170 5.51 -7.75 -10.44
CA ASP A 170 5.15 -9.17 -10.45
C ASP A 170 4.03 -9.48 -11.46
N TYR A 171 4.43 -9.78 -12.70
CA TYR A 171 3.54 -10.17 -13.79
C TYR A 171 3.12 -11.64 -13.76
N ARG A 172 3.78 -12.48 -12.94
CA ARG A 172 3.53 -13.93 -12.90
C ARG A 172 2.07 -14.27 -12.57
N LYS A 173 1.35 -13.36 -11.91
CA LYS A 173 -0.08 -13.51 -11.61
C LYS A 173 -0.95 -13.54 -12.87
N PHE A 174 -0.56 -12.86 -13.94
CA PHE A 174 -1.33 -12.69 -15.17
C PHE A 174 -0.95 -13.69 -16.28
N GLU A 175 -0.09 -14.66 -15.98
CA GLU A 175 0.27 -15.68 -16.96
C GLU A 175 -0.79 -16.77 -17.07
N THR A 176 -1.00 -17.24 -18.31
CA THR A 176 -1.90 -18.34 -18.62
C THR A 176 -1.20 -19.67 -18.35
N GLN A 177 -1.96 -20.74 -18.02
CA GLN A 177 -1.39 -22.09 -17.88
C GLN A 177 -0.79 -22.62 -19.19
N GLU A 178 -1.27 -22.14 -20.35
CA GLU A 178 -0.70 -22.47 -21.66
C GLU A 178 0.70 -21.86 -21.85
N ASN A 179 0.93 -20.63 -21.37
CA ASN A 179 2.25 -19.99 -21.43
C ASN A 179 3.27 -20.64 -20.48
N ILE A 180 2.81 -21.13 -19.33
CA ILE A 180 3.63 -21.88 -18.36
C ILE A 180 4.00 -23.26 -18.92
N SER A 181 3.02 -24.01 -19.43
CA SER A 181 3.26 -25.36 -19.98
C SER A 181 4.10 -25.37 -21.26
N GLN A 182 3.96 -24.37 -22.14
CA GLN A 182 4.86 -24.23 -23.30
C GLN A 182 6.29 -23.80 -22.90
N ALA A 183 6.44 -23.03 -21.81
CA ALA A 183 7.75 -22.68 -21.27
C ALA A 183 8.44 -23.89 -20.63
N GLU A 184 7.69 -24.69 -19.87
CA GLU A 184 8.16 -25.93 -19.24
C GLU A 184 8.48 -27.01 -20.29
N TYR A 185 7.62 -27.18 -21.30
CA TYR A 185 7.84 -28.13 -22.39
C TYR A 185 9.07 -27.78 -23.24
N ARG A 186 9.33 -26.49 -23.51
CA ARG A 186 10.57 -26.08 -24.21
C ARG A 186 11.82 -26.34 -23.38
N ALA A 187 11.76 -26.16 -22.06
CA ALA A 187 12.87 -26.46 -21.16
C ALA A 187 13.13 -27.97 -21.00
N GLU A 188 12.12 -28.83 -21.20
CA GLU A 188 12.27 -30.29 -21.18
C GLU A 188 12.70 -30.90 -22.53
N VAL A 189 12.44 -30.21 -23.65
CA VAL A 189 12.81 -30.67 -25.00
C VAL A 189 14.22 -30.21 -25.41
N GLU A 190 14.78 -29.19 -24.77
CA GLU A 190 16.18 -28.81 -24.89
C GLU A 190 17.06 -29.73 -24.03
N ASP A 191 17.85 -30.58 -24.70
CA ASP A 191 18.72 -31.61 -24.12
C ASP A 191 19.60 -31.04 -22.98
N PRO A 192 19.72 -31.69 -21.81
CA PRO A 192 20.59 -31.19 -20.75
C PRO A 192 22.03 -31.10 -21.26
N PRO A 193 22.79 -30.03 -20.94
CA PRO A 193 24.10 -29.81 -21.54
C PRO A 193 25.03 -30.97 -21.19
N ARG A 194 25.45 -31.72 -22.21
CA ARG A 194 26.62 -32.59 -22.12
C ARG A 194 27.80 -31.71 -21.76
N GLN A 195 28.48 -32.04 -20.67
CA GLN A 195 29.75 -31.41 -20.29
C GLN A 195 30.78 -31.58 -21.41
N VAL A 196 30.91 -30.56 -22.26
CA VAL A 196 32.00 -30.45 -23.22
C VAL A 196 32.70 -29.13 -22.94
N ASN A 197 33.92 -29.24 -22.41
CA ASN A 197 34.84 -28.13 -22.23
C ASN A 197 35.28 -27.59 -23.60
N THR A 198 34.73 -26.47 -24.05
CA THR A 198 35.42 -25.47 -24.91
C THR A 198 34.59 -24.19 -25.06
N ARG A 199 35.13 -23.05 -24.55
CA ARG A 199 35.09 -21.63 -25.02
C ARG A 199 33.82 -21.00 -25.66
N PRO A 200 33.68 -19.66 -25.54
CA PRO A 200 32.41 -18.98 -25.24
C PRO A 200 31.50 -18.86 -26.46
N VAL A 201 30.24 -19.23 -26.29
CA VAL A 201 29.15 -18.97 -27.23
C VAL A 201 28.04 -18.29 -26.44
N GLU A 202 27.51 -17.21 -27.00
CA GLU A 202 26.61 -16.20 -26.41
C GLU A 202 25.18 -16.70 -26.10
N GLU A 203 24.96 -17.97 -25.78
CA GLU A 203 23.61 -18.57 -25.68
C GLU A 203 23.04 -18.72 -24.26
N GLU A 204 23.76 -18.36 -23.19
CA GLU A 204 23.25 -18.45 -21.81
C GLU A 204 22.30 -17.29 -21.40
N CYS A 205 21.91 -16.41 -22.32
CA CYS A 205 21.18 -15.19 -21.94
C CYS A 205 19.64 -15.33 -21.93
N GLU A 206 19.02 -16.24 -22.69
CA GLU A 206 17.56 -16.21 -22.88
C GLU A 206 16.74 -16.70 -21.67
N SER A 207 17.20 -17.72 -20.93
CA SER A 207 16.46 -18.25 -19.77
C SER A 207 16.51 -17.30 -18.57
N THR A 208 17.67 -16.70 -18.29
CA THR A 208 17.85 -15.66 -17.26
C THR A 208 17.14 -14.36 -17.65
N VAL A 209 17.07 -14.00 -18.94
CA VAL A 209 16.28 -12.86 -19.43
C VAL A 209 14.77 -13.12 -19.34
N LYS A 210 14.30 -14.37 -19.46
CA LYS A 210 12.89 -14.73 -19.28
C LYS A 210 12.44 -14.61 -17.81
N GLU A 211 13.28 -15.00 -16.85
CA GLU A 211 13.02 -14.75 -15.42
C GLU A 211 13.02 -13.24 -15.07
N LEU A 212 13.91 -12.45 -15.69
CA LEU A 212 13.92 -10.97 -15.58
C LEU A 212 12.73 -10.31 -16.32
N LYS A 213 11.98 -11.04 -17.17
CA LYS A 213 10.80 -10.51 -17.87
C LYS A 213 9.56 -10.42 -16.99
N GLN A 214 9.38 -11.38 -16.09
CA GLN A 214 8.09 -11.61 -15.41
C GLN A 214 8.04 -11.07 -13.97
N TYR A 215 9.20 -10.99 -13.33
CA TYR A 215 9.33 -10.54 -11.95
C TYR A 215 10.58 -9.67 -11.83
N LEU A 216 10.44 -8.51 -11.22
CA LEU A 216 11.57 -7.65 -10.88
C LEU A 216 11.45 -7.25 -9.41
N THR A 217 12.48 -7.53 -8.64
CA THR A 217 12.67 -6.91 -7.34
C THR A 217 14.08 -6.34 -7.31
N LEU A 218 14.18 -5.03 -7.13
CA LEU A 218 15.45 -4.34 -7.04
C LEU A 218 15.45 -3.48 -5.78
N SER A 219 16.45 -3.67 -4.94
CA SER A 219 16.64 -2.90 -3.72
C SER A 219 18.00 -2.22 -3.74
N ALA A 220 17.99 -0.90 -3.60
CA ALA A 220 19.21 -0.12 -3.42
C ALA A 220 19.19 0.59 -2.06
N ARG A 221 20.36 0.71 -1.46
CA ARG A 221 20.61 1.42 -0.20
C ARG A 221 21.92 2.18 -0.32
N GLY A 222 22.00 3.41 0.17
CA GLY A 222 23.19 4.23 0.00
C GLY A 222 22.95 5.73 0.24
N GLY A 223 23.90 6.55 -0.22
CA GLY A 223 23.87 8.01 -0.14
C GLY A 223 23.32 8.65 -1.42
N GLY A 224 23.90 9.79 -1.81
CA GLY A 224 23.46 10.58 -2.99
C GLY A 224 23.43 9.77 -4.29
N GLU A 225 24.38 8.86 -4.49
CA GLU A 225 24.49 7.98 -5.67
C GLU A 225 23.22 7.14 -5.93
N VAL A 226 22.44 6.85 -4.89
CA VAL A 226 21.17 6.10 -5.03
C VAL A 226 20.10 6.93 -5.74
N SER A 227 20.15 8.26 -5.59
CA SER A 227 19.23 9.17 -6.28
C SER A 227 19.51 9.14 -7.79
N ASP A 228 20.77 9.18 -8.18
CA ASP A 228 21.19 9.14 -9.57
C ASP A 228 20.84 7.79 -10.19
N ALA A 229 21.15 6.69 -9.51
CA ALA A 229 20.79 5.34 -9.96
C ALA A 229 19.27 5.16 -10.11
N LEU A 230 18.45 5.69 -9.19
CA LEU A 230 17.00 5.64 -9.33
C LEU A 230 16.52 6.44 -10.55
N HIS A 231 17.08 7.64 -10.75
CA HIS A 231 16.76 8.47 -11.89
C HIS A 231 17.13 7.80 -13.21
N GLU A 232 18.31 7.20 -13.32
CA GLU A 232 18.77 6.45 -14.49
C GLU A 232 17.87 5.24 -14.79
N LEU A 233 17.47 4.49 -13.76
CA LEU A 233 16.53 3.36 -13.93
C LEU A 233 15.18 3.82 -14.49
N PHE A 234 14.67 4.97 -14.06
CA PHE A 234 13.44 5.55 -14.62
C PHE A 234 13.60 6.01 -16.09
N GLN A 235 14.81 6.28 -16.55
CA GLN A 235 15.09 6.68 -17.94
C GLN A 235 15.43 5.48 -18.84
N THR A 236 15.65 4.29 -18.29
CA THR A 236 16.06 3.12 -19.07
C THR A 236 14.87 2.44 -19.75
N ASP A 237 14.75 2.59 -21.08
CA ASP A 237 13.60 2.11 -21.86
C ASP A 237 13.25 0.62 -21.65
N SER A 238 14.25 -0.26 -21.49
CA SER A 238 14.03 -1.70 -21.31
C SER A 238 13.45 -2.09 -19.94
N LEU A 239 13.50 -1.19 -18.96
CA LEU A 239 13.02 -1.41 -17.58
C LEU A 239 11.88 -0.46 -17.19
N GLN A 240 11.63 0.60 -17.97
CA GLN A 240 10.62 1.63 -17.67
C GLN A 240 9.22 1.07 -17.38
N GLU A 241 8.85 -0.10 -17.91
CA GLU A 241 7.53 -0.74 -17.65
C GLU A 241 7.45 -1.50 -16.32
N LYS A 242 8.60 -1.73 -15.67
CA LYS A 242 8.77 -2.58 -14.48
C LYS A 242 9.33 -1.82 -13.27
N VAL A 243 9.77 -0.58 -13.45
CA VAL A 243 10.35 0.25 -12.39
C VAL A 243 9.20 0.89 -11.60
N VAL A 244 8.60 0.10 -10.71
CA VAL A 244 7.50 0.55 -9.85
C VAL A 244 8.00 0.66 -8.42
N PRO A 245 8.12 1.87 -7.85
CA PRO A 245 8.55 2.02 -6.47
C PRO A 245 7.51 1.39 -5.54
N SER A 246 7.94 0.40 -4.76
CA SER A 246 7.14 -0.21 -3.69
C SER A 246 7.58 0.29 -2.31
N LYS A 247 8.83 0.79 -2.20
CA LYS A 247 9.34 1.37 -0.98
C LYS A 247 10.35 2.46 -1.28
N ILE A 248 10.34 3.52 -0.47
CA ILE A 248 11.42 4.52 -0.46
C ILE A 248 11.95 4.69 0.96
N SER A 249 13.22 5.05 1.07
CA SER A 249 13.85 5.42 2.33
C SER A 249 14.47 6.79 2.17
N ILE A 250 14.09 7.76 3.00
CA ILE A 250 14.58 9.14 2.95
C ILE A 250 15.09 9.59 4.32
N LYS A 251 16.07 10.47 4.34
CA LYS A 251 16.44 11.24 5.53
C LYS A 251 15.76 12.60 5.45
N TYR A 252 14.68 12.75 6.19
CA TYR A 252 13.85 13.94 6.28
C TYR A 252 14.34 14.88 7.40
N ARG A 253 14.34 16.18 7.13
CA ARG A 253 14.81 17.23 8.07
C ARG A 253 13.78 18.33 8.34
N GLY A 254 12.56 18.20 7.82
CA GLY A 254 11.57 19.28 7.81
C GLY A 254 11.74 20.18 6.61
N GLU A 255 10.70 20.95 6.28
CA GLU A 255 10.79 22.01 5.27
C GLU A 255 11.58 23.21 5.82
N GLU A 256 12.49 23.77 5.00
CA GLU A 256 13.35 24.92 5.36
C GLU A 256 12.56 26.18 5.78
N ASN A 257 11.26 26.24 5.48
CA ASN A 257 10.40 27.39 5.73
C ASN A 257 9.65 27.37 7.08
N SER A 258 9.82 26.33 7.88
CA SER A 258 9.28 26.32 9.25
C SER A 258 10.19 27.14 10.18
N ILE A 259 9.62 28.17 10.83
CA ILE A 259 10.28 29.30 11.52
C ILE A 259 11.15 28.91 12.75
N GLN A 260 11.44 27.63 12.96
CA GLN A 260 12.47 27.23 13.92
C GLN A 260 13.66 26.70 13.15
N ARG A 261 14.84 27.27 13.42
CA ARG A 261 16.13 26.64 13.16
C ARG A 261 16.14 25.28 13.88
N VAL A 262 15.54 24.28 13.26
CA VAL A 262 15.69 22.88 13.62
C VAL A 262 17.18 22.67 13.55
N SER A 263 17.81 22.42 14.70
CA SER A 263 19.25 22.21 14.78
C SER A 263 19.63 21.17 13.72
N GLN A 264 20.78 21.34 13.06
CA GLN A 264 21.26 20.41 12.02
C GLN A 264 21.32 18.93 12.49
N SER A 265 21.15 18.68 13.80
CA SER A 265 21.05 17.38 14.46
C SER A 265 19.70 16.67 14.31
N ASN A 266 18.60 17.38 14.06
CA ASN A 266 17.27 16.78 14.03
C ASN A 266 16.95 16.24 12.63
N PHE A 267 16.52 14.97 12.58
CA PHE A 267 16.07 14.31 11.36
C PHE A 267 15.26 13.06 11.69
N ALA A 268 14.49 12.59 10.72
CA ALA A 268 13.91 11.26 10.70
C ALA A 268 14.44 10.51 9.47
N ILE A 269 14.86 9.27 9.63
CA ILE A 269 15.14 8.36 8.52
C ILE A 269 13.89 7.50 8.36
N GLU A 270 13.09 7.87 7.38
CA GLU A 270 11.79 7.30 7.07
C GLU A 270 11.96 6.22 6.04
N THR A 271 11.24 5.13 6.22
CA THR A 271 11.02 4.12 5.18
C THR A 271 9.53 4.02 4.96
N ILE A 272 9.09 4.40 3.77
CA ILE A 272 7.69 4.52 3.37
C ILE A 272 7.40 3.40 2.38
N GLN A 273 6.44 2.54 2.71
CA GLN A 273 5.95 1.48 1.83
C GLN A 273 4.67 1.94 1.14
N TYR A 274 4.45 1.44 -0.08
CA TYR A 274 3.29 1.78 -0.89
C TYR A 274 1.96 1.38 -0.22
N ASP A 275 1.97 0.49 0.76
CA ASP A 275 0.79 0.02 1.50
C ASP A 275 0.53 0.80 2.80
N GLY A 276 1.09 2.00 2.93
CA GLY A 276 0.84 2.89 4.07
C GLY A 276 1.61 2.53 5.34
N LYS A 277 2.56 1.60 5.26
CA LYS A 277 3.45 1.28 6.37
C LYS A 277 4.70 2.17 6.37
N PHE A 278 5.03 2.64 7.56
CA PHE A 278 6.20 3.45 7.86
C PHE A 278 7.11 2.71 8.85
N VAL A 279 8.41 2.80 8.62
CA VAL A 279 9.43 2.35 9.58
C VAL A 279 10.41 3.50 9.77
N VAL A 280 10.57 3.94 11.01
CA VAL A 280 11.33 5.15 11.32
C VAL A 280 12.41 4.91 12.37
N LYS A 281 13.50 5.65 12.20
CA LYS A 281 14.59 5.84 13.17
C LYS A 281 15.11 7.27 13.04
N GLY A 282 15.77 7.81 14.05
CA GLY A 282 16.35 9.15 13.97
C GLY A 282 16.20 9.88 15.27
N THR A 283 16.18 11.21 15.19
CA THR A 283 16.27 12.10 16.35
C THR A 283 15.04 12.95 16.58
N SER A 284 14.01 12.85 15.74
CA SER A 284 12.78 13.63 15.89
C SER A 284 11.53 12.87 15.48
N VAL A 285 10.71 12.50 16.47
CA VAL A 285 9.34 11.99 16.26
C VAL A 285 8.42 13.03 15.63
N LEU A 286 8.68 14.33 15.88
CA LEU A 286 7.86 15.40 15.32
C LEU A 286 7.99 15.44 13.79
N LEU A 287 9.20 15.32 13.27
CA LEU A 287 9.45 15.25 11.83
C LEU A 287 8.83 14.00 11.20
N HIS A 288 8.83 12.88 11.93
CA HIS A 288 8.12 11.67 11.51
C HIS A 288 6.62 11.91 11.39
N LYS A 289 5.99 12.46 12.44
CA LYS A 289 4.56 12.77 12.45
C LYS A 289 4.17 13.81 11.41
N GLU A 290 5.02 14.79 11.15
CA GLU A 290 4.83 15.78 10.08
C GLU A 290 4.71 15.09 8.71
N LEU A 291 5.69 14.26 8.35
CA LEU A 291 5.70 13.56 7.06
C LEU A 291 4.52 12.60 6.90
N VAL A 292 4.24 11.80 7.94
CA VAL A 292 3.13 10.83 7.91
C VAL A 292 1.78 11.54 7.82
N ASN A 293 1.61 12.69 8.48
CA ASN A 293 0.41 13.51 8.36
C ASN A 293 0.28 14.14 6.97
N GLU A 294 1.38 14.57 6.34
CA GLU A 294 1.35 15.10 4.98
C GLU A 294 0.82 14.04 4.00
N ILE A 295 1.37 12.82 4.05
CA ILE A 295 0.91 11.69 3.22
C ILE A 295 -0.56 11.39 3.49
N ARG A 296 -0.94 11.25 4.76
CA ARG A 296 -2.33 10.99 5.15
C ARG A 296 -3.27 12.06 4.61
N SER A 297 -2.88 13.33 4.70
CA SER A 297 -3.68 14.46 4.25
C SER A 297 -3.84 14.48 2.72
N ARG A 298 -2.76 14.26 1.97
CA ARG A 298 -2.80 14.17 0.50
C ARG A 298 -3.65 12.99 0.04
N TYR A 299 -3.51 11.86 0.73
CA TYR A 299 -4.30 10.67 0.49
C TYR A 299 -5.79 10.93 0.71
N SER A 300 -6.18 11.42 1.90
CA SER A 300 -7.58 11.72 2.23
C SER A 300 -8.21 12.69 1.24
N THR A 301 -7.50 13.75 0.83
CA THR A 301 -7.99 14.68 -0.20
C THR A 301 -8.21 13.97 -1.53
N LYS A 302 -7.26 13.15 -1.99
CA LYS A 302 -7.42 12.39 -3.23
C LYS A 302 -8.61 11.45 -3.19
N ILE A 303 -8.81 10.73 -2.08
CA ILE A 303 -9.95 9.81 -1.90
C ILE A 303 -11.27 10.59 -1.98
N ARG A 304 -11.39 11.71 -1.26
CA ARG A 304 -12.59 12.55 -1.30
C ARG A 304 -12.84 13.14 -2.69
N ASP A 305 -11.80 13.56 -3.40
CA ASP A 305 -11.92 14.07 -4.76
C ASP A 305 -12.44 12.99 -5.71
N ILE A 306 -11.91 11.77 -5.62
CA ILE A 306 -12.38 10.63 -6.40
C ILE A 306 -13.85 10.34 -6.10
N GLU A 307 -14.21 10.23 -4.82
CA GLU A 307 -15.58 9.92 -4.39
C GLU A 307 -16.58 11.01 -4.79
N LYS A 308 -16.16 12.27 -4.73
CA LYS A 308 -17.02 13.41 -5.09
C LYS A 308 -17.30 13.46 -6.59
N ARG A 309 -16.31 13.14 -7.43
CA ARG A 309 -16.40 13.29 -8.89
C ARG A 309 -16.91 12.05 -9.60
N HIS A 310 -16.53 10.85 -9.16
CA HIS A 310 -16.73 9.63 -9.95
C HIS A 310 -17.83 8.70 -9.40
N ILE A 311 -18.37 8.95 -8.21
CA ILE A 311 -19.53 8.20 -7.72
C ILE A 311 -20.76 8.63 -8.53
N ILE A 312 -21.32 7.67 -9.27
CA ILE A 312 -22.53 7.86 -10.06
C ILE A 312 -23.73 7.96 -9.13
N LYS A 313 -24.47 9.06 -9.23
CA LYS A 313 -25.70 9.32 -8.46
C LYS A 313 -26.81 9.73 -9.41
N ILE A 314 -27.95 9.07 -9.27
CA ILE A 314 -29.18 9.44 -9.95
C ILE A 314 -29.93 10.42 -9.03
N ILE A 315 -30.14 11.64 -9.50
CA ILE A 315 -30.87 12.67 -8.77
C ILE A 315 -32.27 12.76 -9.38
N GLY A 316 -33.29 12.48 -8.57
CA GLY A 316 -34.68 12.53 -8.98
C GLY A 316 -35.63 12.63 -7.80
N LYS A 317 -36.87 13.05 -8.07
CA LYS A 317 -38.01 12.80 -7.17
C LYS A 317 -38.67 11.48 -7.58
N GLU A 318 -39.42 10.87 -6.67
CA GLU A 318 -39.92 9.48 -6.69
C GLU A 318 -40.40 8.92 -8.06
N ASP A 319 -40.80 9.75 -9.03
CA ASP A 319 -41.22 9.32 -10.38
C ASP A 319 -40.52 10.00 -11.57
N LYS A 320 -39.49 10.84 -11.35
CA LYS A 320 -38.72 11.49 -12.44
C LYS A 320 -37.24 11.60 -12.09
N ILE A 321 -36.41 10.88 -12.87
CA ILE A 321 -34.98 11.15 -12.94
C ILE A 321 -34.81 12.53 -13.57
N THR A 322 -34.21 13.45 -12.81
CA THR A 322 -33.96 14.82 -13.25
C THR A 322 -32.52 15.01 -13.72
N ASP A 323 -31.58 14.28 -13.14
CA ASP A 323 -30.16 14.39 -13.48
C ASP A 323 -29.38 13.12 -13.11
N ALA A 324 -28.27 12.87 -13.78
CA ALA A 324 -27.29 11.85 -13.42
C ALA A 324 -25.93 12.54 -13.28
N VAL A 325 -25.36 12.48 -12.08
CA VAL A 325 -24.05 13.07 -11.78
C VAL A 325 -23.01 11.98 -11.55
N GLY A 326 -21.76 12.29 -11.85
CA GLY A 326 -20.64 11.37 -11.71
C GLY A 326 -20.28 10.68 -13.02
N GLU A 327 -18.99 10.38 -13.18
CA GLU A 327 -18.43 9.87 -14.42
C GLU A 327 -17.49 8.68 -14.17
N PRO A 328 -17.34 7.77 -15.15
CA PRO A 328 -16.41 6.67 -15.05
C PRO A 328 -14.95 7.15 -15.02
N LEU A 329 -14.10 6.30 -14.46
CA LEU A 329 -12.64 6.40 -14.52
C LEU A 329 -12.12 5.48 -15.63
N TYR A 330 -11.15 5.96 -16.40
CA TYR A 330 -10.53 5.19 -17.47
C TYR A 330 -9.08 4.87 -17.11
N PHE A 331 -8.73 3.59 -17.13
CA PHE A 331 -7.35 3.13 -16.97
C PHE A 331 -6.79 2.74 -18.33
N ASN A 332 -5.73 3.40 -18.76
CA ASN A 332 -5.19 3.25 -20.10
C ASN A 332 -4.07 2.20 -20.14
N PHE A 333 -4.26 1.19 -20.98
CA PHE A 333 -3.36 0.07 -21.24
C PHE A 333 -2.72 0.16 -22.63
N GLU A 334 -2.82 1.28 -23.36
CA GLU A 334 -2.25 1.43 -24.71
C GLU A 334 -0.77 1.02 -24.81
N SER A 335 0.03 1.37 -23.79
CA SER A 335 1.45 1.00 -23.72
C SER A 335 1.71 -0.49 -23.51
N LYS A 336 0.75 -1.21 -22.91
CA LYS A 336 0.80 -2.65 -22.69
C LYS A 336 -0.62 -3.23 -22.74
N PRO A 337 -1.15 -3.53 -23.93
CA PRO A 337 -2.51 -4.03 -24.06
C PRO A 337 -2.72 -5.37 -23.33
N ILE A 338 -3.93 -5.58 -22.82
CA ILE A 338 -4.36 -6.83 -22.22
C ILE A 338 -4.52 -7.87 -23.33
N GLU A 339 -3.63 -8.86 -23.36
CA GLU A 339 -3.63 -9.92 -24.38
C GLU A 339 -4.80 -10.89 -24.20
N ASN A 340 -5.05 -11.31 -22.96
CA ASN A 340 -6.11 -12.25 -22.61
C ASN A 340 -7.02 -11.63 -21.53
N LEU A 341 -8.17 -11.11 -21.97
CA LEU A 341 -9.13 -10.44 -21.08
C LEU A 341 -9.70 -11.37 -20.00
N ILE A 342 -9.91 -12.65 -20.33
CA ILE A 342 -10.48 -13.63 -19.42
C ILE A 342 -9.51 -13.93 -18.27
N ASP A 343 -8.24 -14.18 -18.58
CA ASP A 343 -7.24 -14.46 -17.55
C ASP A 343 -6.90 -13.22 -16.74
N PHE A 344 -6.89 -12.04 -17.35
CA PHE A 344 -6.85 -10.77 -16.62
C PHE A 344 -7.99 -10.67 -15.59
N CYS A 345 -9.23 -10.96 -16.01
CA CYS A 345 -10.37 -10.93 -15.12
C CYS A 345 -10.30 -11.97 -14.01
N LYS A 346 -9.79 -13.18 -14.28
CA LYS A 346 -9.61 -14.22 -13.25
C LYS A 346 -8.67 -13.76 -12.14
N VAL A 347 -7.64 -12.97 -12.47
CA VAL A 347 -6.70 -12.45 -11.46
C VAL A 347 -7.35 -11.32 -10.67
N VAL A 348 -7.85 -10.30 -11.37
CA VAL A 348 -8.39 -9.07 -10.77
C VAL A 348 -9.64 -9.36 -9.93
N PHE A 349 -10.55 -10.18 -10.43
CA PHE A 349 -11.86 -10.42 -9.83
C PHE A 349 -11.97 -11.75 -9.05
N SER A 350 -10.83 -12.30 -8.61
CA SER A 350 -10.77 -13.55 -7.83
C SER A 350 -11.25 -13.44 -6.38
N GLY A 351 -11.45 -12.22 -5.87
CA GLY A 351 -11.70 -11.95 -4.46
C GLY A 351 -10.46 -12.07 -3.57
N LYS A 352 -9.26 -12.16 -4.15
CA LYS A 352 -8.00 -12.38 -3.40
C LYS A 352 -7.09 -11.16 -3.40
N ASP A 353 -6.08 -11.22 -2.53
CA ASP A 353 -4.98 -10.26 -2.45
C ASP A 353 -4.27 -10.14 -3.82
N PRO A 354 -4.08 -8.92 -4.37
CA PRO A 354 -4.22 -7.63 -3.69
C PRO A 354 -5.46 -6.81 -4.06
N PHE A 355 -6.28 -7.29 -4.99
CA PHE A 355 -7.42 -6.51 -5.51
C PHE A 355 -8.62 -6.55 -4.57
N PHE A 356 -8.90 -7.72 -3.99
CA PHE A 356 -10.10 -7.98 -3.18
C PHE A 356 -11.41 -7.65 -3.91
N LEU A 357 -11.40 -7.66 -5.24
CA LEU A 357 -12.60 -7.52 -6.06
C LEU A 357 -13.11 -8.91 -6.40
N TRP A 358 -14.41 -9.14 -6.26
CA TRP A 358 -15.05 -10.37 -6.71
C TRP A 358 -16.11 -10.04 -7.76
N GLY A 359 -16.12 -10.74 -8.88
CA GLY A 359 -17.10 -10.53 -9.94
C GLY A 359 -16.99 -11.62 -11.00
N VAL A 360 -18.03 -11.75 -11.82
CA VAL A 360 -18.09 -12.74 -12.90
C VAL A 360 -18.07 -12.00 -14.23
N PRO A 361 -17.06 -12.21 -15.10
CA PRO A 361 -16.99 -11.56 -16.39
C PRO A 361 -18.07 -12.09 -17.33
N ARG A 362 -18.66 -11.16 -18.10
CA ARG A 362 -19.61 -11.44 -19.18
C ARG A 362 -19.07 -10.86 -20.47
N GLU A 363 -19.07 -11.67 -21.52
CA GLU A 363 -18.66 -11.24 -22.86
C GLU A 363 -19.64 -10.22 -23.43
N VAL A 364 -19.08 -9.22 -24.08
CA VAL A 364 -19.74 -8.25 -24.97
C VAL A 364 -18.90 -8.13 -26.23
N ASP A 365 -19.43 -7.51 -27.28
CA ASP A 365 -18.86 -7.52 -28.64
C ASP A 365 -17.31 -7.49 -28.70
N ASP A 366 -16.69 -6.46 -28.12
CA ASP A 366 -15.22 -6.27 -28.16
C ASP A 366 -14.54 -6.31 -26.77
N GLY A 367 -15.21 -6.85 -25.74
CA GLY A 367 -14.68 -6.78 -24.38
C GLY A 367 -15.42 -7.62 -23.35
N LEU A 368 -15.16 -7.32 -22.07
CA LEU A 368 -15.82 -7.96 -20.93
C LEU A 368 -16.46 -6.91 -20.02
N ILE A 369 -17.65 -7.23 -19.52
CA ILE A 369 -18.28 -6.47 -18.44
C ILE A 369 -18.22 -7.30 -17.16
N VAL A 370 -17.80 -6.66 -16.06
CA VAL A 370 -17.77 -7.27 -14.72
C VAL A 370 -18.54 -6.40 -13.74
N HIS A 371 -19.66 -6.91 -13.26
CA HIS A 371 -20.29 -6.40 -12.05
C HIS A 371 -19.55 -6.99 -10.86
N SER A 372 -18.85 -6.15 -10.12
CA SER A 372 -17.96 -6.57 -9.05
C SER A 372 -18.39 -6.02 -7.70
N ILE A 373 -17.96 -6.71 -6.65
CA ILE A 373 -18.08 -6.30 -5.26
C ILE A 373 -16.67 -6.16 -4.71
N ASP A 374 -16.39 -5.02 -4.09
CA ASP A 374 -15.22 -4.85 -3.26
C ASP A 374 -15.43 -5.59 -1.93
N LEU A 375 -14.66 -6.65 -1.69
CA LEU A 375 -14.73 -7.44 -0.47
C LEU A 375 -14.20 -6.70 0.77
N LYS A 376 -13.55 -5.54 0.61
CA LYS A 376 -13.10 -4.68 1.70
C LYS A 376 -14.15 -3.72 2.23
N THR A 377 -15.15 -3.39 1.43
CA THR A 377 -16.16 -2.39 1.80
C THR A 377 -17.58 -2.90 1.60
N GLY A 378 -17.75 -4.00 0.86
CA GLY A 378 -19.03 -4.49 0.38
C GLY A 378 -19.60 -3.70 -0.80
N SER A 379 -18.92 -2.65 -1.27
CA SER A 379 -19.46 -1.75 -2.29
C SER A 379 -19.43 -2.36 -3.68
N LYS A 380 -20.42 -2.02 -4.50
CA LYS A 380 -20.55 -2.47 -5.89
C LYS A 380 -19.81 -1.54 -6.84
N MET A 381 -19.13 -2.13 -7.82
CA MET A 381 -18.38 -1.42 -8.84
C MET A 381 -18.56 -2.12 -10.19
N ASN A 382 -18.65 -1.35 -11.27
CA ASN A 382 -18.86 -1.88 -12.61
C ASN A 382 -17.63 -1.63 -13.48
N PHE A 383 -17.10 -2.69 -14.08
CA PHE A 383 -15.96 -2.63 -14.97
C PHE A 383 -16.39 -2.97 -16.39
N GLN A 384 -15.90 -2.20 -17.35
CA GLN A 384 -15.87 -2.57 -18.77
C GLN A 384 -14.40 -2.66 -19.20
N ILE A 385 -14.02 -3.80 -19.77
CA ILE A 385 -12.62 -4.19 -19.93
C ILE A 385 -12.41 -4.51 -21.40
N TYR A 386 -11.58 -3.69 -22.03
CA TYR A 386 -11.12 -3.84 -23.41
C TYR A 386 -9.61 -4.08 -23.39
N ARG A 387 -9.00 -4.27 -24.56
CA ARG A 387 -7.56 -4.57 -24.64
C ARG A 387 -6.69 -3.40 -24.20
N ASP A 388 -7.10 -2.20 -24.51
CA ASP A 388 -6.34 -0.96 -24.33
C ASP A 388 -6.92 -0.05 -23.24
N VAL A 389 -8.12 -0.34 -22.74
CA VAL A 389 -8.75 0.47 -21.69
C VAL A 389 -9.60 -0.36 -20.75
N VAL A 390 -9.56 0.02 -19.46
CA VAL A 390 -10.52 -0.44 -18.46
C VAL A 390 -11.31 0.76 -17.96
N SER A 391 -12.62 0.76 -18.18
CA SER A 391 -13.54 1.75 -17.62
C SER A 391 -14.11 1.23 -16.30
N LEU A 392 -14.06 2.06 -15.25
CA LEU A 392 -14.58 1.77 -13.93
C LEU A 392 -15.66 2.78 -13.54
N SER A 393 -16.85 2.28 -13.22
CA SER A 393 -17.96 3.08 -12.71
C SER A 393 -18.21 2.75 -11.24
N LEU A 394 -18.26 3.79 -10.41
CA LEU A 394 -18.48 3.68 -8.97
C LEU A 394 -19.96 3.87 -8.64
N GLU A 395 -20.56 2.90 -7.94
CA GLU A 395 -21.92 3.07 -7.41
C GLU A 395 -21.91 3.86 -6.11
N LEU A 396 -23.08 4.35 -5.69
CA LEU A 396 -23.27 4.99 -4.39
C LEU A 396 -22.79 4.06 -3.27
N GLY A 397 -21.97 4.59 -2.37
CA GLY A 397 -21.34 3.82 -1.28
C GLY A 397 -19.99 3.19 -1.64
N SER A 398 -19.54 3.33 -2.89
CA SER A 398 -18.16 2.95 -3.26
C SER A 398 -17.13 3.80 -2.55
N CYS A 399 -16.04 3.16 -2.13
CA CYS A 399 -14.91 3.84 -1.51
C CYS A 399 -13.89 4.24 -2.58
N GLY A 400 -13.37 5.47 -2.51
CA GLY A 400 -12.29 5.91 -3.39
C GLY A 400 -11.03 5.05 -3.20
N ASN A 401 -10.83 4.44 -2.04
CA ASN A 401 -9.68 3.59 -1.77
C ASN A 401 -9.67 2.33 -2.64
N SER A 402 -10.83 1.81 -3.02
CA SER A 402 -10.97 0.70 -3.96
C SER A 402 -10.34 1.03 -5.32
N VAL A 403 -10.51 2.27 -5.79
CA VAL A 403 -9.91 2.79 -7.03
C VAL A 403 -8.39 2.86 -6.89
N VAL A 404 -7.90 3.46 -5.81
CA VAL A 404 -6.45 3.63 -5.60
C VAL A 404 -5.76 2.28 -5.40
N ARG A 405 -6.41 1.34 -4.71
CA ARG A 405 -5.96 -0.05 -4.56
C ARG A 405 -5.88 -0.74 -5.91
N PHE A 406 -6.93 -0.64 -6.74
CA PHE A 406 -6.92 -1.19 -8.09
C PHE A 406 -5.76 -0.62 -8.91
N PHE A 407 -5.66 0.72 -8.99
CA PHE A 407 -4.64 1.42 -9.75
C PHE A 407 -3.21 1.03 -9.33
N THR A 408 -2.93 1.14 -8.03
CA THR A 408 -1.60 0.86 -7.48
C THR A 408 -1.21 -0.58 -7.74
N ASN A 409 -2.12 -1.54 -7.53
CA ASN A 409 -1.80 -2.95 -7.73
C ASN A 409 -1.67 -3.32 -9.21
N ILE A 410 -2.48 -2.74 -10.10
CA ILE A 410 -2.30 -2.91 -11.55
C ILE A 410 -0.94 -2.37 -11.98
N GLN A 411 -0.49 -1.23 -11.46
CA GLN A 411 0.85 -0.74 -11.78
C GLN A 411 1.94 -1.68 -11.26
N GLN A 412 1.83 -2.16 -10.02
CA GLN A 412 2.81 -3.09 -9.39
C GLN A 412 2.84 -4.48 -10.03
N SER A 413 1.78 -4.93 -10.68
CA SER A 413 1.68 -6.32 -11.18
C SER A 413 1.53 -6.42 -12.70
N PHE A 414 1.15 -5.35 -13.39
CA PHE A 414 0.89 -5.39 -14.82
C PHE A 414 1.85 -4.48 -15.61
N SER A 415 1.83 -3.17 -15.34
CA SER A 415 2.74 -2.18 -15.94
C SER A 415 2.65 -0.83 -15.22
N CYS A 416 3.78 -0.20 -14.89
CA CYS A 416 3.76 1.17 -14.33
C CYS A 416 3.47 2.27 -15.34
N ARG A 417 3.33 1.95 -16.64
CA ARG A 417 2.90 2.92 -17.66
C ARG A 417 1.39 3.10 -17.76
N ILE A 418 0.61 2.32 -17.00
CA ILE A 418 -0.83 2.47 -16.94
C ILE A 418 -1.16 3.79 -16.26
N THR A 419 -1.95 4.63 -16.93
CA THR A 419 -2.47 5.89 -16.38
C THR A 419 -3.92 5.73 -15.96
N ALA A 420 -4.43 6.67 -15.19
CA ALA A 420 -5.86 6.78 -14.92
C ALA A 420 -6.32 8.20 -15.19
N GLU A 421 -7.40 8.32 -15.96
CA GLU A 421 -7.95 9.58 -16.46
C GLU A 421 -9.45 9.64 -16.20
N ASP A 422 -9.99 10.85 -16.10
CA ASP A 422 -11.43 11.09 -16.09
C ASP A 422 -12.01 11.15 -17.52
N ALA A 423 -13.31 11.44 -17.65
CA ALA A 423 -13.98 11.48 -18.95
C ALA A 423 -13.50 12.63 -19.85
N ASP A 424 -12.85 13.65 -19.27
CA ASP A 424 -12.23 14.77 -19.98
C ASP A 424 -10.77 14.48 -20.37
N GLY A 425 -10.24 13.30 -20.04
CA GLY A 425 -8.84 12.91 -20.29
C GLY A 425 -7.84 13.54 -19.32
N VAL A 426 -8.30 14.05 -18.17
CA VAL A 426 -7.43 14.64 -17.16
C VAL A 426 -6.90 13.56 -16.23
N SER A 427 -5.58 13.56 -15.99
CA SER A 427 -4.94 12.60 -15.07
C SER A 427 -5.53 12.69 -13.66
N VAL A 428 -5.91 11.53 -13.12
CA VAL A 428 -6.51 11.40 -11.79
C VAL A 428 -5.44 11.27 -10.71
N PHE A 429 -4.25 10.73 -11.01
CA PHE A 429 -3.17 10.42 -10.05
C PHE A 429 -1.86 11.15 -10.30
#